data_AF-A0A6P2YFB2-F1
#
_entry.id   AF-A0A6P2YFB2-F1
#
_cell.length_a   1.000
_cell.length_b   1.000
_cell.length_c   1.000
_cell.angle_alpha   90.00
_cell.angle_beta   90.00
_cell.angle_gamma   90.00
#
_symmetry.space_group_name_H-M   'P 1'
#
loop_
_entity.id
_entity.type
_entity.pdbx_description
1 polymer ?
#
loop_
_entity_poly.entity_id
_entity_poly.type
_entity_poly.pdbx_seq_one_letter_code
_entity_poly.pdbx_strand_id
1 'polypeptide(L)' 'MAPPVLHLWMKLSGRWIEAAGFAPEQRLQIDVTHQRLVITPIEESDGDHVRKDGFPDVDLPTGQQQQKLSMMTEEA' A
#
# COMPACT_ATOMS: atom_id res chain seq x y z
N MET A 1 22.92 0.23 -16.43
CA MET A 1 22.16 -0.86 -15.78
C MET A 1 20.73 -0.76 -16.29
N ALA A 2 20.15 -1.83 -16.83
CA ALA A 2 18.72 -1.81 -17.20
C ALA A 2 17.87 -1.85 -15.92
N PRO A 3 16.71 -1.15 -15.87
CA PRO A 3 15.80 -1.24 -14.73
C PRO A 3 15.32 -2.68 -14.53
N PRO A 4 15.12 -3.14 -13.28
CA PRO A 4 14.59 -4.48 -13.03
C PRO A 4 13.16 -4.61 -13.58
N VAL A 5 12.87 -5.77 -14.18
CA VAL A 5 11.52 -6.10 -14.66
C VAL A 5 10.63 -6.38 -13.45
N LEU A 6 9.58 -5.59 -13.28
CA LEU A 6 8.57 -5.79 -12.25
C LEU A 6 7.45 -6.67 -12.80
N HIS A 7 7.15 -7.77 -12.10
CA HIS A 7 6.00 -8.61 -12.40
C HIS A 7 4.93 -8.40 -11.33
N LEU A 8 3.67 -8.34 -11.73
CA LEU A 8 2.55 -8.30 -10.79
C LEU A 8 2.32 -9.73 -10.26
N TRP A 9 3.06 -10.11 -9.23
CA TRP A 9 3.04 -11.48 -8.70
C TRP A 9 1.72 -11.85 -8.03
N MET A 10 1.07 -10.91 -7.31
CA MET A 10 -0.15 -11.21 -6.57
C MET A 10 -0.95 -9.94 -6.23
N LYS A 11 -2.28 -10.08 -6.17
CA LYS A 11 -3.19 -9.13 -5.51
C LYS A 11 -3.85 -9.86 -4.35
N LEU A 12 -3.78 -9.31 -3.15
CA LEU A 12 -4.40 -9.87 -1.95
C LEU A 12 -5.62 -9.02 -1.56
N SER A 13 -6.78 -9.64 -1.38
CA SER A 13 -7.99 -8.93 -0.94
C SER A 13 -7.87 -8.59 0.54
N GLY A 14 -8.13 -7.33 0.92
CA GLY A 14 -8.15 -6.92 2.33
C GLY A 14 -9.08 -7.81 3.17
N ARG A 15 -10.24 -8.18 2.63
CA ARG A 15 -11.21 -9.07 3.30
C ARG A 15 -10.64 -10.45 3.67
N TRP A 16 -9.68 -10.96 2.90
CA TRP A 16 -9.04 -12.25 3.22
C TRP A 16 -8.11 -12.12 4.42
N ILE A 17 -7.42 -10.98 4.54
CA ILE A 17 -6.52 -10.70 5.65
C ILE A 17 -7.34 -10.41 6.91
N GLU A 18 -8.43 -9.65 6.80
CA GLU A 18 -9.38 -9.42 7.90
C GLU A 18 -10.00 -10.72 8.42
N ALA A 19 -10.44 -11.61 7.51
CA ALA A 19 -10.98 -12.92 7.88
C ALA A 19 -9.95 -13.84 8.55
N ALA A 20 -8.66 -13.62 8.32
CA ALA A 20 -7.58 -14.30 9.00
C ALA A 20 -7.25 -13.71 10.39
N GLY A 21 -7.94 -12.65 10.81
CA GLY A 21 -7.83 -12.06 12.15
C GLY A 21 -6.96 -10.80 12.24
N PHE A 22 -6.51 -10.26 11.12
CA PHE A 22 -5.74 -9.02 11.08
C PHE A 22 -6.68 -7.80 11.09
N ALA A 23 -6.29 -6.74 11.80
CA ALA A 23 -7.05 -5.50 11.81
C ALA A 23 -6.70 -4.60 10.62
N PRO A 24 -7.63 -3.76 10.14
CA PRO A 24 -7.30 -2.65 9.26
C PRO A 24 -6.20 -1.79 9.87
N GLU A 25 -5.31 -1.24 9.02
CA GLU A 25 -4.22 -0.34 9.42
C GLU A 25 -3.15 -0.96 10.34
N GLN A 26 -3.28 -2.23 10.71
CA GLN A 26 -2.28 -2.98 11.45
C GLN A 26 -0.99 -3.13 10.64
N ARG A 27 0.15 -2.91 11.29
CA ARG A 27 1.46 -3.17 10.69
C ARG A 27 1.73 -4.68 10.63
N LEU A 28 2.10 -5.15 9.44
CA LEU A 28 2.37 -6.56 9.17
C LEU A 28 3.82 -6.74 8.71
N GLN A 29 4.41 -7.86 9.09
CA GLN A 29 5.67 -8.36 8.57
C GLN A 29 5.40 -9.40 7.48
N ILE A 30 6.14 -9.30 6.37
CA ILE A 30 6.05 -10.22 5.23
C ILE A 30 7.38 -10.97 5.10
N ASP A 31 7.34 -12.28 5.30
CA ASP A 31 8.49 -13.17 5.09
C ASP A 31 8.27 -14.01 3.84
N VAL A 32 9.22 -13.92 2.90
CA VAL A 32 9.21 -14.69 1.66
C VAL A 32 10.33 -15.71 1.70
N THR A 33 9.94 -16.99 1.69
CA THR A 33 10.85 -18.14 1.59
C THR A 33 10.51 -18.95 0.36
N HIS A 34 11.30 -19.98 0.06
CA HIS A 34 11.08 -20.81 -1.13
C HIS A 34 9.66 -21.40 -1.13
N GLN A 35 8.85 -20.97 -2.11
CA GLN A 35 7.44 -21.38 -2.30
C GLN A 35 6.51 -21.08 -1.10
N ARG A 36 6.87 -20.13 -0.23
CA ARG A 36 6.06 -19.78 0.93
C ARG A 36 6.13 -18.29 1.23
N LEU A 37 4.97 -17.71 1.46
CA LEU A 37 4.80 -16.34 1.95
C LEU A 37 4.10 -16.41 3.31
N VAL A 38 4.69 -15.79 4.32
CA VAL A 38 4.14 -15.72 5.67
C VAL A 38 3.84 -14.26 6.01
N ILE A 39 2.65 -14.02 6.56
CA ILE A 39 2.20 -12.70 7.01
C ILE A 39 2.01 -12.80 8.53
N THR A 40 2.66 -11.92 9.28
CA THR A 40 2.55 -11.88 10.75
C THR A 40 2.26 -10.47 11.23
N PRO A 41 1.53 -10.31 12.34
CA PRO A 41 1.32 -9.00 12.95
C PRO A 41 2.63 -8.54 13.60
N ILE A 42 2.93 -7.24 13.49
CA ILE A 42 4.01 -6.64 14.27
C ILE A 42 3.40 -6.22 15.61
N GLU A 43 3.87 -6.81 16.71
CA GLU A 43 3.45 -6.37 18.05
C GLU A 43 4.07 -4.99 18.34
N GLU A 44 3.23 -3.97 18.48
CA GLU A 44 3.64 -2.64 18.92
C GLU A 44 3.87 -2.61 20.45
N SER A 45 4.53 -3.64 20.98
CA SER A 45 4.90 -3.72 22.39
C SER A 45 6.42 -3.68 22.52
N ASP A 46 7.01 -2.54 22.15
CA ASP A 46 7.96 -1.90 23.05
C ASP A 46 7.98 -0.38 22.84
N GLY A 47 8.06 0.34 23.94
CA GLY A 47 7.72 1.75 24.04
C GLY A 47 8.58 2.71 23.22
N ASP A 48 7.90 3.77 22.76
CA ASP A 48 8.38 5.14 22.62
C ASP A 48 9.78 5.37 22.03
N HIS A 49 9.81 5.70 20.73
CA HIS A 49 10.37 7.00 20.36
C HIS A 49 9.50 7.62 19.29
N VAL A 50 8.70 8.60 19.71
CA VAL A 50 8.31 9.74 18.88
C VAL A 50 9.53 10.19 18.06
N ARG A 51 9.62 9.77 16.79
CA ARG A 51 10.47 10.47 15.82
C ARG A 51 9.68 11.71 15.42
N LYS A 52 9.85 12.77 16.22
CA LYS A 52 9.68 14.16 15.78
C LYS A 52 10.74 14.46 14.72
N ASP A 53 10.69 13.78 13.58
CA ASP A 53 11.28 14.34 12.39
C ASP A 53 10.22 15.27 11.82
N GLY A 54 10.39 16.56 12.10
CA GLY A 54 9.54 17.59 11.57
C GLY A 54 9.40 17.39 10.07
N PHE A 55 8.16 17.24 9.62
CA PHE A 55 7.81 17.34 8.21
C PHE A 55 8.39 18.68 7.71
N PRO A 56 9.35 18.69 6.76
CA PRO A 56 9.57 19.90 6.02
C PRO A 56 8.27 20.17 5.26
N ASP A 57 7.69 21.32 5.58
CA ASP A 57 6.65 21.98 4.83
C ASP A 57 6.98 21.89 3.33
N VAL A 58 6.30 20.97 2.64
CA VAL A 58 6.29 20.93 1.18
C VAL A 58 4.90 21.41 0.79
N ASP A 59 4.83 22.71 0.49
CA ASP A 59 3.74 23.31 -0.26
C ASP A 59 3.50 22.48 -1.53
N LEU A 60 2.47 21.64 -1.49
CA LEU A 60 1.98 20.90 -2.65
C LEU A 60 0.96 21.80 -3.37
N PRO A 61 1.29 22.40 -4.53
CA PRO A 61 0.28 23.11 -5.30
C PRO A 61 -0.78 22.08 -5.74
N THR A 62 -2.01 22.33 -5.33
CA THR A 62 -3.19 21.51 -5.64
C THR A 62 -3.47 21.59 -7.15
N GLY A 63 -2.84 20.70 -7.91
CA GLY A 63 -3.06 20.52 -9.34
C GLY A 63 -4.24 19.57 -9.57
N GLN A 64 -5.45 20.13 -9.61
CA GLN A 64 -6.65 19.48 -10.12
C GLN A 64 -6.42 18.98 -11.56
N GLN A 65 -6.24 17.68 -11.74
CA GLN A 65 -6.53 17.03 -13.01
C GLN A 65 -7.54 15.91 -12.78
N GLN A 66 -8.79 16.35 -12.66
CA GLN A 66 -9.93 15.57 -13.09
C GLN A 66 -9.74 15.23 -14.58
N GLN A 67 -9.06 14.14 -14.88
CA GLN A 67 -9.10 13.54 -16.21
C GLN A 67 -10.46 12.85 -16.37
N LYS A 68 -11.46 13.71 -16.58
CA LYS A 68 -12.43 13.64 -17.66
C LYS A 68 -12.68 12.22 -18.18
N LEU A 69 -13.47 11.46 -17.43
CA LEU A 69 -14.39 10.47 -17.99
C LEU A 69 -15.36 11.21 -18.92
N SER A 70 -14.94 11.49 -20.16
CA SER A 70 -15.88 11.76 -21.26
C SER A 70 -15.94 10.51 -22.10
N MET A 71 -16.93 9.69 -21.74
CA MET A 71 -17.53 8.68 -22.58
C MET A 71 -17.80 9.30 -23.94
N MET A 72 -17.13 8.81 -24.99
CA MET A 72 -17.60 9.03 -26.35
C MET A 72 -18.80 8.10 -26.51
N THR A 73 -20.00 8.61 -26.29
CA THR A 73 -21.21 7.97 -26.81
C THR A 73 -21.24 8.22 -28.30
N GLU A 74 -20.88 7.18 -29.05
CA GLU A 74 -21.36 6.90 -30.39
C GLU A 74 -22.90 6.97 -30.42
N GLU A 75 -23.49 7.77 -31.30
CA GLU A 75 -24.73 7.39 -31.99
C GLU A 75 -25.02 8.29 -33.21
N ALA A 76 -25.32 7.60 -34.33
CA ALA A 76 -26.08 7.96 -35.54
C ALA A 76 -25.66 9.15 -36.42
#